data_AF-A0A920AY22-F1
#
_entry.id   AF-A0A920AY22-F1
#
_cell.length_a   1.000
_cell.length_b   1.000
_cell.length_c   1.000
_cell.angle_alpha   90.00
_cell.angle_beta   90.00
_cell.angle_gamma   90.00
#
_symmetry.space_group_name_H-M   'P 1'
#
loop_
_entity.id
_entity.type
_entity.pdbx_description
1 polymer ?
#
loop_
_entity_poly.entity_id
_entity_poly.type
_entity_poly.pdbx_seq_one_letter_code
_entity_poly.pdbx_strand_id
1 'polypeptide(L)' 'MENQSTISKKITIVKKQNYLIISAYADDIEEFAESVQSMIVEGWQLNGGISSSTSMLYQSLRKI' A
#
# COMPACT_ATOMS: atom_id res chain seq x y z
N MET A 1 12.41 -16.30 25.50
CA MET A 1 11.61 -15.24 24.87
C MET A 1 12.26 -14.92 23.53
N GLU A 2 11.84 -15.62 22.48
CA GLU A 2 12.25 -15.34 21.11
C GLU A 2 11.01 -14.86 20.37
N ASN A 3 10.91 -13.56 20.14
CA ASN A 3 9.86 -12.99 19.30
C ASN A 3 10.25 -13.26 17.84
N GLN A 4 9.86 -14.43 17.33
CA GLN A 4 9.90 -14.68 15.90
C GLN A 4 8.79 -13.87 15.25
N SER A 5 9.16 -12.70 14.73
CA SER A 5 8.29 -11.86 13.93
C SER A 5 8.00 -12.57 12.61
N THR A 6 6.82 -13.16 12.48
CA THR A 6 6.28 -13.61 11.18
C THR A 6 5.90 -12.37 10.38
N ILE A 7 6.86 -11.71 9.73
CA ILE A 7 6.56 -10.66 8.76
C ILE A 7 6.22 -11.34 7.43
N SER A 8 4.95 -11.70 7.22
CA SER A 8 4.44 -11.89 5.86
C SER A 8 4.29 -10.50 5.26
N LYS A 9 5.31 -10.04 4.53
CA LYS A 9 5.38 -8.67 3.98
C LYS A 9 4.61 -8.60 2.65
N LYS A 10 3.31 -8.91 2.68
CA LYS A 10 2.41 -8.89 1.50
C LYS A 10 2.26 -7.48 0.92
N ILE A 11 2.20 -6.48 1.79
CA ILE A 11 2.03 -5.06 1.42
C ILE A 11 3.27 -4.25 1.80
N THR A 12 3.71 -3.41 0.88
CA THR A 12 4.74 -2.38 1.13
C THR A 12 4.12 -0.99 1.06
N ILE A 13 4.33 -0.19 2.09
CA ILE A 13 3.88 1.22 2.14
C ILE A 13 5.09 2.12 2.36
N VAL A 14 5.34 3.01 1.39
CA VAL A 14 6.39 4.05 1.47
C VAL A 14 5.72 5.39 1.69
N LYS A 15 5.77 5.92 2.91
CA LYS A 15 5.22 7.25 3.28
C LYS A 15 6.30 8.34 3.25
N LYS A 16 5.96 9.51 2.71
CA LYS A 16 6.67 10.79 2.79
C LYS A 16 5.71 11.86 3.34
N GLN A 17 6.17 13.10 3.51
CA GLN A 17 5.38 14.17 4.17
C GLN A 17 3.97 14.34 3.58
N ASN A 18 3.85 14.43 2.26
CA ASN A 18 2.58 14.67 1.55
C ASN A 18 2.30 13.64 0.45
N TYR A 19 3.07 12.55 0.41
CA TYR A 19 2.97 11.54 -0.63
C TYR A 19 3.18 10.15 -0.05
N LEU A 20 2.43 9.16 -0.54
CA LEU A 20 2.68 7.76 -0.22
C LEU A 20 2.50 6.86 -1.43
N ILE A 21 3.22 5.74 -1.43
CA ILE A 21 3.09 4.67 -2.42
C ILE A 21 2.78 3.39 -1.66
N ILE A 22 1.72 2.71 -2.08
CA ILE A 22 1.39 1.34 -1.66
C ILE A 22 1.73 0.42 -2.83
N SER A 23 2.37 -0.70 -2.56
CA SER A 23 2.61 -1.74 -3.55
C SER A 23 2.47 -3.14 -2.97
N ALA A 24 1.99 -4.07 -3.77
CA ALA A 24 1.81 -5.48 -3.41
C ALA A 24 1.91 -6.36 -4.66
N TYR A 25 2.12 -7.67 -4.49
CA TYR A 25 1.90 -8.61 -5.58
C TYR A 25 0.39 -8.72 -5.88
N ALA A 26 0.05 -9.05 -7.12
CA ALA A 26 -1.34 -9.17 -7.59
C ALA A 26 -2.10 -10.29 -6.87
N ASP A 27 -1.39 -11.31 -6.38
CA ASP A 27 -1.96 -12.39 -5.57
C ASP A 27 -2.46 -11.89 -4.19
N ASP A 28 -2.01 -10.71 -3.74
CA ASP A 28 -2.40 -10.06 -2.48
C ASP A 28 -3.30 -8.83 -2.74
N ILE A 29 -4.16 -8.90 -3.78
CA ILE A 29 -5.01 -7.77 -4.21
C ILE A 29 -6.03 -7.34 -3.14
N GLU A 30 -6.52 -8.28 -2.32
CA GLU A 30 -7.47 -7.97 -1.25
C GLU A 30 -6.81 -7.12 -0.17
N GLU A 31 -5.66 -7.56 0.35
CA GLU A 31 -4.88 -6.79 1.34
C GLU A 31 -4.36 -5.46 0.77
N PHE A 32 -4.10 -5.40 -0.54
CA PHE A 32 -3.75 -4.15 -1.22
C PHE A 32 -4.93 -3.18 -1.22
N ALA A 33 -6.13 -3.62 -1.59
CA ALA A 33 -7.33 -2.80 -1.61
C ALA A 33 -7.69 -2.30 -0.20
N GLU A 34 -7.60 -3.17 0.80
CA GLU A 34 -7.81 -2.80 2.21
C GLU A 34 -6.80 -1.75 2.69
N SER A 35 -5.52 -1.89 2.32
CA SER A 35 -4.48 -0.93 2.67
C SER A 35 -4.72 0.44 2.02
N VAL A 36 -5.14 0.48 0.75
CA VAL A 36 -5.53 1.71 0.06
C VAL A 36 -6.72 2.37 0.77
N GLN A 37 -7.77 1.60 1.08
CA GLN A 37 -8.96 2.10 1.77
C GLN A 37 -8.63 2.66 3.16
N SER A 38 -7.78 1.98 3.92
CA SER A 38 -7.31 2.42 5.24
C SER A 38 -6.63 3.80 5.16
N MET A 39 -5.76 4.01 4.17
CA MET A 39 -5.12 5.32 3.97
C MET A 39 -6.12 6.40 3.57
N ILE A 40 -7.15 6.08 2.78
CA ILE A 40 -8.23 7.02 2.44
C ILE A 40 -8.98 7.46 3.71
N VAL A 41 -9.30 6.52 4.61
CA VAL A 41 -9.94 6.82 5.91
C VAL A 41 -9.05 7.68 6.81
N GLU A 42 -7.73 7.51 6.75
CA GLU A 42 -6.74 8.38 7.45
C GLU A 42 -6.61 9.80 6.85
N GLY A 43 -7.37 10.12 5.79
CA GLY A 43 -7.40 11.43 5.15
C GLY A 43 -6.39 11.61 4.02
N TRP A 44 -5.84 10.52 3.48
CA TRP A 44 -5.08 10.58 2.23
C TRP A 44 -6.02 10.55 1.02
N GLN A 45 -5.62 11.18 -0.07
CA GLN A 45 -6.39 11.23 -1.31
C GLN A 45 -5.67 10.45 -2.41
N LEU A 46 -6.43 9.74 -3.24
CA LEU A 46 -5.87 9.07 -4.41
C LEU A 46 -5.11 10.04 -5.30
N ASN A 47 -3.94 9.63 -5.75
CA ASN A 47 -3.13 10.37 -6.70
C ASN A 47 -2.90 9.50 -7.94
N GLY A 48 -3.65 9.77 -9.01
CA GLY A 48 -3.67 8.93 -10.21
C GLY A 48 -4.34 7.57 -10.01
N GLY A 49 -4.28 6.73 -11.04
CA GLY A 49 -4.82 5.36 -11.03
C GLY A 49 -3.82 4.32 -10.55
N ILE A 50 -4.28 3.07 -10.44
CA ILE A 50 -3.43 1.91 -10.17
C ILE A 50 -2.54 1.65 -11.38
N SER A 51 -1.24 1.44 -11.14
CA SER A 51 -0.33 0.90 -12.16
C SER A 51 0.10 -0.52 -11.79
N SER A 52 0.43 -1.31 -12.80
CA SER A 52 0.91 -2.68 -12.61
C SER A 52 2.21 -2.91 -13.38
N SER A 53 3.17 -3.59 -12.77
CA SER A 53 4.41 -4.04 -13.42
C SER A 53 4.80 -5.40 -12.87
N THR A 54 5.05 -6.38 -13.75
CA THR A 54 5.58 -7.71 -13.37
C THR A 54 4.83 -8.32 -12.17
N SER A 55 3.51 -8.42 -12.28
CA SER A 55 2.62 -8.93 -11.21
C SER A 55 2.62 -8.12 -9.90
N MET A 56 3.22 -6.93 -9.86
CA MET A 56 3.07 -5.99 -8.75
C MET A 56 2.08 -4.88 -9.10
N LEU A 57 1.21 -4.56 -8.15
CA LEU A 57 0.31 -3.42 -8.18
C LEU A 57 0.92 -2.26 -7.41
N TYR A 58 0.66 -1.04 -7.86
CA TYR A 58 1.08 0.19 -7.22
C TYR A 58 -0.09 1.18 -7.19
N GLN A 59 -0.29 1.82 -6.05
CA GLN A 59 -1.21 2.96 -5.90
C GLN A 59 -0.47 4.08 -5.18
N SER A 60 -0.57 5.29 -5.73
CA SER A 60 -0.07 6.49 -5.05
C SER A 60 -1.19 7.29 -4.41
N LEU A 61 -0.92 7.89 -3.27
CA LEU A 61 -1.84 8.81 -2.58
C LEU A 61 -1.06 10.05 -2.15
N ARG A 62 -1.79 11.15 -1.95
CA ARG A 62 -1.25 12.43 -1.48
C ARG A 62 -2.06 13.00 -0.33
N LYS A 63 -1.44 13.85 0.48
CA LYS A 63 -2.13 14.64 1.50
C LYS A 63 -2.11 16.09 1.07
N ILE A 64 -3.27 16.73 1.13
CA ILE A 64 -3.46 18.17 0.87
C ILE A 64 -3.44 18.89 2.22
#